data_AF-F8QXR2-F1
#
_entry.id   AF-F8QXR2-F1
#
_cell.length_a   1.000
_cell.length_b   1.000
_cell.length_c   1.000
_cell.angle_alpha   90.00
_cell.angle_beta   90.00
_cell.angle_gamma   90.00
#
_symmetry.space_group_name_H-M   'P 1'
#
loop_
_entity.id
_entity.type
_entity.pdbx_description
1 polymer ?
#
loop_
_entity_poly.entity_id
_entity_poly.type
_entity_poly.pdbx_seq_one_letter_code
_entity_poly.pdbx_strand_id
1 'polypeptide(L)'
;TIDIALWKFETPKYYVTVIDAPGHRDFIKNMITGTSQADCAILIIAAGTGEFEAGISKDGQTREHALLAFTLGVRQLIVAINKMDTAKWSGDRYQEIIKETSNFIKKIGYNPKTVPFVPISGFNGDNMIDESSNCPWYKGWEKETKTKTTGKTLLEAIDAIDPPARPTDKPLRLPLQDVYKICGIG
;
A
#
# COMPACT_ATOMS: atom_id res chain seq x y z
N THR A 1 1.24 15.52 3.04
CA THR A 1 1.08 15.54 4.52
C THR A 1 2.42 15.88 5.13
N ILE A 2 2.51 16.73 6.16
CA ILE A 2 3.80 17.13 6.79
C ILE A 2 4.14 16.17 7.95
N ASP A 3 3.14 15.85 8.77
CA ASP A 3 3.23 14.85 9.84
C ASP A 3 2.58 13.52 9.42
N ILE A 4 2.93 12.44 10.14
CA ILE A 4 2.28 11.13 10.00
C ILE A 4 0.85 11.26 10.52
N ALA A 5 -0.13 11.13 9.63
CA ALA A 5 -1.52 11.01 10.04
C ALA A 5 -1.81 9.55 10.40
N LEU A 6 -2.24 9.31 11.64
CA LEU A 6 -2.64 8.00 12.14
C LEU A 6 -4.16 7.88 12.06
N TRP A 7 -4.64 7.03 11.15
CA TRP A 7 -6.06 6.71 11.05
C TRP A 7 -6.27 5.25 11.42
N LYS A 8 -7.38 4.95 12.09
CA LYS A 8 -7.72 3.59 12.48
C LYS A 8 -9.04 3.19 11.85
N PHE A 9 -9.10 1.99 11.30
CA PHE A 9 -10.32 1.37 10.85
C PHE A 9 -10.26 -0.14 11.06
N GLU A 10 -11.41 -0.79 10.98
CA GLU A 10 -11.55 -2.23 11.21
C GLU A 10 -11.90 -2.93 9.90
N THR A 11 -11.23 -4.06 9.66
CA THR A 11 -11.67 -5.08 8.69
C THR A 11 -12.31 -6.23 9.46
N PRO A 12 -12.98 -7.19 8.79
CA PRO A 12 -13.54 -8.35 9.48
C PRO A 12 -12.51 -9.14 10.32
N LYS A 13 -11.21 -9.11 9.95
CA LYS A 13 -10.15 -9.83 10.68
C LYS A 13 -9.19 -8.93 11.47
N TYR A 14 -9.02 -7.66 11.09
CA TYR A 14 -7.90 -6.85 11.58
C TYR A 14 -8.32 -5.46 12.03
N TYR A 15 -7.65 -4.98 13.08
CA TYR A 15 -7.58 -3.56 13.41
C TYR A 15 -6.43 -2.94 12.63
N VAL A 16 -6.74 -2.10 11.65
CA VAL A 16 -5.75 -1.51 10.76
C VAL A 16 -5.46 -0.08 11.22
N THR A 17 -4.18 0.22 11.42
CA THR A 17 -3.70 1.60 11.59
C THR A 17 -3.02 2.03 10.30
N VAL A 18 -3.57 3.03 9.64
CA VAL A 18 -3.00 3.66 8.45
C VAL A 18 -2.01 4.72 8.89
N ILE A 19 -0.82 4.64 8.29
CA ILE A 19 0.25 5.61 8.41
C ILE A 19 0.33 6.29 7.05
N ASP A 20 -0.23 7.48 6.92
CA ASP A 20 -0.09 8.25 5.68
C ASP A 20 1.32 8.84 5.60
N ALA A 21 2.12 8.34 4.66
CA ALA A 21 3.50 8.76 4.46
C ALA A 21 3.56 9.99 3.53
N PRO A 22 4.25 11.07 3.93
CA PRO A 22 4.49 12.22 3.06
C PRO A 22 5.21 11.84 1.76
N GLY A 23 4.75 12.35 0.62
CA GLY A 23 5.42 12.11 -0.65
C GLY A 23 6.59 13.04 -0.96
N HIS A 24 6.80 14.13 -0.21
CA HIS A 24 7.88 15.08 -0.53
C HIS A 24 9.24 14.55 -0.07
N ARG A 25 10.30 14.79 -0.86
CA ARG A 25 11.68 14.35 -0.58
C ARG A 25 12.21 14.80 0.79
N ASP A 26 11.75 15.95 1.26
CA ASP A 26 12.16 16.48 2.57
C ASP A 26 11.60 15.71 3.77
N PHE A 27 10.60 14.84 3.54
CA PHE A 27 9.91 14.08 4.59
C PHE A 27 10.21 12.58 4.57
N ILE A 28 11.26 12.15 3.86
CA ILE A 28 11.74 10.75 3.86
C ILE A 28 12.06 10.26 5.28
N LYS A 29 12.50 11.14 6.18
CA LYS A 29 12.72 10.81 7.60
C LYS A 29 11.43 10.33 8.29
N ASN A 30 10.31 11.00 8.01
CA ASN A 30 8.99 10.66 8.56
C ASN A 30 8.45 9.38 7.91
N MET A 31 8.77 9.15 6.62
CA MET A 31 8.48 7.88 5.96
C MET A 31 9.24 6.71 6.61
N ILE A 32 10.52 6.88 6.95
CA ILE A 32 11.33 5.81 7.56
C ILE A 32 10.77 5.39 8.92
N THR A 33 10.42 6.35 9.78
CA THR A 33 9.86 6.05 11.09
C THR A 33 8.51 5.34 10.98
N GLY A 34 7.61 5.81 10.11
CA GLY A 34 6.31 5.18 9.88
C GLY A 34 6.41 3.78 9.24
N THR A 35 7.25 3.63 8.21
CA THR A 35 7.39 2.38 7.47
C THR A 35 8.10 1.29 8.29
N SER A 36 8.92 1.66 9.27
CA SER A 36 9.59 0.71 10.17
C SER A 36 8.64 -0.11 11.03
N GLN A 37 7.40 0.37 11.21
CA GLN A 37 6.35 -0.30 11.98
C GLN A 37 5.28 -0.94 11.08
N ALA A 38 5.41 -0.80 9.76
CA ALA A 38 4.40 -1.26 8.83
C ALA A 38 4.53 -2.76 8.54
N ASP A 39 3.41 -3.48 8.66
CA ASP A 39 3.34 -4.91 8.33
C ASP A 39 3.13 -5.14 6.82
N CYS A 40 2.51 -4.16 6.14
CA CYS A 40 2.23 -4.15 4.71
C CYS A 40 2.31 -2.71 4.18
N ALA A 41 2.72 -2.55 2.93
CA ALA A 41 2.68 -1.27 2.22
C ALA A 41 1.55 -1.28 1.18
N ILE A 42 0.87 -0.14 1.01
CA ILE A 42 -0.09 0.08 -0.07
C ILE A 42 0.52 1.11 -1.02
N LEU A 43 0.83 0.69 -2.25
CA LEU A 43 1.38 1.54 -3.28
C LEU A 43 0.25 2.08 -4.15
N ILE A 44 -0.01 3.38 -4.05
CA ILE A 44 -0.98 4.07 -4.88
C ILE A 44 -0.32 4.51 -6.19
N ILE A 45 -0.90 4.12 -7.32
CA ILE A 45 -0.41 4.46 -8.66
C ILE A 45 -1.53 5.16 -9.42
N ALA A 46 -1.27 6.33 -10.00
CA ALA A 46 -2.25 7.01 -10.83
C ALA A 46 -2.37 6.34 -12.21
N ALA A 47 -3.61 6.15 -12.68
CA ALA A 47 -3.89 5.57 -13.99
C ALA A 47 -3.79 6.56 -15.17
N GLY A 48 -3.85 7.87 -14.86
CA GLY A 48 -3.83 8.94 -15.84
C GLY A 48 -2.57 8.89 -16.71
N THR A 49 -2.74 9.15 -18.01
CA THR A 49 -1.62 9.27 -18.95
C THR A 49 -0.74 10.46 -18.56
N GLY A 50 0.57 10.25 -18.49
CA GLY A 50 1.57 11.21 -18.01
C GLY A 50 1.82 11.12 -16.51
N GLU A 51 0.79 10.97 -15.68
CA GLU A 51 0.94 10.82 -14.23
C GLU A 51 1.60 9.48 -13.86
N PHE A 52 1.16 8.40 -14.52
CA PHE A 52 1.73 7.08 -14.33
C PHE A 52 3.23 7.07 -14.66
N GLU A 53 3.58 7.54 -15.86
CA GLU A 53 4.93 7.54 -16.41
C GLU A 53 5.87 8.42 -15.58
N ALA A 54 5.38 9.55 -15.06
CA ALA A 54 6.12 10.39 -14.14
C ALA A 54 6.42 9.68 -12.81
N GLY A 55 5.44 8.95 -12.26
CA GLY A 55 5.57 8.22 -11.00
C GLY A 55 6.56 7.05 -11.06
N ILE A 56 6.59 6.31 -12.17
CA ILE A 56 7.49 5.17 -12.37
C ILE A 56 8.87 5.54 -12.96
N SER A 57 9.07 6.82 -13.27
CA SER A 57 10.33 7.32 -13.82
C SER A 57 11.51 7.07 -12.85
N LYS A 58 12.76 7.22 -13.34
CA LYS A 58 13.96 6.98 -12.51
C LYS A 58 13.99 7.84 -11.24
N ASP A 59 13.51 9.07 -11.34
CA ASP A 59 13.44 10.04 -10.25
C ASP A 59 12.04 10.12 -9.61
N GLY A 60 11.15 9.20 -9.99
CA GLY A 60 9.77 9.14 -9.54
C GLY A 60 9.63 8.66 -8.10
N GLN A 61 8.71 9.28 -7.36
CA GLN A 61 8.50 9.01 -5.94
C GLN A 61 7.95 7.61 -5.67
N THR A 62 7.07 7.10 -6.55
CA THR A 62 6.53 5.74 -6.45
C THR A 62 7.66 4.71 -6.40
N ARG A 63 8.73 4.98 -7.14
CA ARG A 63 9.88 4.09 -7.18
C ARG A 63 10.71 4.12 -5.91
N GLU A 64 11.00 5.33 -5.43
CA GLU A 64 11.75 5.54 -4.19
C GLU A 64 11.01 4.94 -2.99
N HIS A 65 9.70 5.16 -2.89
CA HIS A 65 8.89 4.65 -1.78
C HIS A 65 8.84 3.12 -1.76
N ALA A 66 8.65 2.47 -2.90
CA ALA A 66 8.61 1.01 -2.97
C ALA A 66 9.95 0.38 -2.60
N LEU A 67 11.06 1.00 -2.99
CA LEU A 67 12.41 0.59 -2.60
C LEU A 67 12.66 0.77 -1.10
N LEU A 68 12.25 1.90 -0.53
CA LEU A 68 12.37 2.18 0.90
C LEU A 68 11.56 1.18 1.73
N ALA A 69 10.31 0.91 1.36
CA ALA A 69 9.48 -0.09 2.02
C ALA A 69 10.15 -1.48 2.03
N PHE A 70 10.72 -1.89 0.90
CA PHE A 70 11.41 -3.17 0.81
C PHE A 70 12.67 -3.22 1.68
N THR A 71 13.44 -2.12 1.69
CA THR A 71 14.68 -2.01 2.46
C THR A 71 14.41 -2.01 3.97
N LEU A 72 13.30 -1.41 4.40
CA LEU A 72 12.87 -1.37 5.80
C LEU A 72 12.21 -2.67 6.28
N GLY A 73 12.10 -3.68 5.41
CA GLY A 73 11.63 -5.02 5.78
C GLY A 73 10.15 -5.28 5.53
N VAL A 74 9.44 -4.34 4.90
CA VAL A 74 8.05 -4.55 4.49
C VAL A 74 8.05 -5.49 3.28
N ARG A 75 7.61 -6.74 3.49
CA ARG A 75 7.61 -7.78 2.45
C ARG A 75 6.26 -7.91 1.74
N GLN A 76 5.19 -7.41 2.36
CA GLN A 76 3.85 -7.44 1.80
C GLN A 76 3.52 -6.10 1.15
N LEU A 77 3.04 -6.17 -0.09
CA LEU A 77 2.73 -5.01 -0.90
C LEU A 77 1.37 -5.21 -1.56
N ILE A 78 0.54 -4.17 -1.54
CA ILE A 78 -0.72 -4.07 -2.29
C ILE A 78 -0.55 -2.91 -3.27
N VAL A 79 -0.95 -3.10 -4.53
CA VAL A 79 -0.92 -2.02 -5.52
C VAL A 79 -2.35 -1.59 -5.81
N ALA A 80 -2.66 -0.32 -5.54
CA ALA A 80 -3.95 0.26 -5.90
C ALA A 80 -3.76 1.25 -7.06
N ILE A 81 -4.40 0.95 -8.19
CA ILE A 81 -4.36 1.77 -9.41
C ILE A 81 -5.52 2.76 -9.30
N ASN A 82 -5.20 3.99 -8.87
CA ASN A 82 -6.13 5.06 -8.59
C ASN A 82 -6.42 5.94 -9.82
N LYS A 83 -7.47 6.76 -9.74
CA LYS A 83 -7.96 7.63 -10.82
C LYS A 83 -8.39 6.86 -12.08
N MET A 84 -8.90 5.64 -11.93
CA MET A 84 -9.38 4.85 -13.08
C MET A 84 -10.53 5.52 -13.84
N ASP A 85 -11.28 6.41 -13.18
CA ASP A 85 -12.28 7.28 -13.78
C ASP A 85 -11.70 8.20 -14.85
N THR A 86 -10.50 8.76 -14.63
CA THR A 86 -9.79 9.61 -15.62
C THR A 86 -9.34 8.82 -16.84
N ALA A 87 -9.05 7.52 -16.66
CA ALA A 87 -8.74 6.58 -17.72
C ALA A 87 -10.00 5.92 -18.33
N LYS A 88 -11.20 6.45 -18.02
CA LYS A 88 -12.50 5.93 -18.48
C LYS A 88 -12.69 4.44 -18.22
N TRP A 89 -12.12 3.94 -17.12
CA TRP A 89 -12.16 2.52 -16.77
C TRP A 89 -11.66 1.59 -17.90
N SER A 90 -10.64 2.02 -18.65
CA SER A 90 -10.05 1.22 -19.73
C SER A 90 -9.31 -0.01 -19.17
N GLY A 91 -9.77 -1.21 -19.57
CA GLY A 91 -9.12 -2.47 -19.22
C GLY A 91 -7.72 -2.60 -19.83
N ASP A 92 -7.51 -2.08 -21.04
CA ASP A 92 -6.20 -2.11 -21.70
C ASP A 92 -5.17 -1.28 -20.93
N ARG A 93 -5.55 -0.08 -20.46
CA ARG A 93 -4.69 0.78 -19.64
C ARG A 93 -4.35 0.13 -18.31
N TYR A 94 -5.33 -0.52 -17.67
CA TYR A 94 -5.09 -1.27 -16.44
C TYR A 94 -4.08 -2.42 -16.64
N GLN A 95 -4.21 -3.20 -17.73
CA GLN A 95 -3.28 -4.30 -18.04
C GLN A 95 -1.86 -3.78 -18.36
N GLU A 96 -1.75 -2.67 -19.07
CA GLU A 96 -0.47 -1.99 -19.30
C GLU A 96 0.21 -1.61 -17.98
N ILE A 97 -0.51 -0.92 -17.09
CA ILE A 97 -0.01 -0.50 -15.78
C ILE A 97 0.41 -1.70 -14.93
N ILE A 98 -0.37 -2.78 -14.92
CA ILE A 98 0.01 -4.02 -14.19
C ILE A 98 1.32 -4.56 -14.73
N LYS A 99 1.48 -4.66 -16.05
CA LYS A 99 2.68 -5.24 -16.67
C LYS A 99 3.92 -4.43 -16.32
N GLU A 100 3.84 -3.12 -16.43
CA GLU A 100 4.96 -2.23 -16.10
C GLU A 100 5.27 -2.22 -14.61
N THR A 101 4.24 -2.10 -13.76
CA THR A 101 4.39 -2.11 -12.30
C THR A 101 4.93 -3.46 -11.81
N SER A 102 4.49 -4.57 -12.39
CA SER A 102 5.00 -5.91 -12.07
C SER A 102 6.49 -6.04 -12.38
N ASN A 103 6.93 -5.55 -13.54
CA ASN A 103 8.35 -5.52 -13.89
C ASN A 103 9.14 -4.62 -12.94
N PHE A 104 8.54 -3.51 -12.53
CA PHE A 104 9.13 -2.54 -11.61
C PHE A 104 9.33 -3.13 -10.20
N ILE A 105 8.29 -3.65 -9.56
CA ILE A 105 8.36 -4.23 -8.21
C ILE A 105 9.24 -5.49 -8.18
N LYS A 106 9.29 -6.24 -9.28
CA LYS A 106 10.20 -7.39 -9.43
C LYS A 106 11.67 -6.98 -9.41
N LYS A 107 12.03 -5.83 -10.00
CA LYS A 107 13.40 -5.29 -9.95
C LYS A 107 13.79 -4.84 -8.54
N ILE A 108 12.84 -4.39 -7.73
CA ILE A 108 13.10 -4.02 -6.33
C ILE A 108 13.34 -5.27 -5.48
N GLY A 109 12.62 -6.36 -5.76
CA GLY A 109 12.74 -7.63 -5.04
C GLY A 109 11.41 -8.23 -4.57
N TYR A 110 10.28 -7.58 -4.84
CA TYR A 110 8.96 -8.17 -4.57
C TYR A 110 8.61 -9.24 -5.60
N ASN A 111 7.82 -10.23 -5.20
CA ASN A 111 7.24 -11.19 -6.13
C ASN A 111 5.89 -10.66 -6.65
N PRO A 112 5.72 -10.34 -7.95
CA PRO A 112 4.46 -9.80 -8.45
C PRO A 112 3.25 -10.72 -8.24
N LYS A 113 3.47 -12.04 -8.11
CA LYS A 113 2.40 -13.01 -7.85
C LYS A 113 1.79 -12.90 -6.45
N THR A 114 2.56 -12.38 -5.49
CA THR A 114 2.09 -12.20 -4.10
C THR A 114 1.42 -10.83 -3.89
N VAL A 115 1.31 -10.01 -4.94
CA VAL A 115 0.89 -8.61 -4.86
C VAL A 115 -0.45 -8.45 -5.57
N PRO A 116 -1.54 -8.13 -4.85
CA PRO A 116 -2.81 -7.84 -5.47
C PRO A 116 -2.78 -6.47 -6.17
N PHE A 117 -3.37 -6.40 -7.36
CA PHE A 117 -3.52 -5.17 -8.16
C PHE A 117 -5.00 -4.78 -8.22
N VAL A 118 -5.38 -3.71 -7.53
CA VAL A 118 -6.78 -3.29 -7.41
C VAL A 118 -7.02 -2.00 -8.20
N PRO A 119 -7.89 -1.98 -9.23
CA PRO A 119 -8.30 -0.75 -9.88
C PRO A 119 -9.31 -0.02 -8.99
N ILE A 120 -9.01 1.22 -8.60
CA ILE A 120 -9.86 2.02 -7.70
C ILE A 120 -10.11 3.42 -8.26
N SER A 121 -11.15 4.06 -7.76
CA SER A 121 -11.28 5.53 -7.80
C SER A 121 -11.48 6.02 -6.38
N GLY A 122 -10.43 6.60 -5.78
CA GLY A 122 -10.52 7.14 -4.42
C GLY A 122 -11.47 8.32 -4.30
N PHE A 123 -11.76 9.03 -5.40
CA PHE A 123 -12.69 10.16 -5.42
C PHE A 123 -14.15 9.70 -5.41
N ASN A 124 -14.47 8.68 -6.21
CA ASN A 124 -15.83 8.15 -6.35
C ASN A 124 -16.14 7.00 -5.37
N GLY A 125 -15.12 6.40 -4.75
CA GLY A 125 -15.24 5.26 -3.85
C GLY A 125 -15.25 3.89 -4.54
N ASP A 126 -15.07 3.83 -5.87
CA ASP A 126 -15.10 2.59 -6.64
C ASP A 126 -14.03 1.59 -6.19
N ASN A 127 -14.43 0.33 -5.93
CA ASN A 127 -13.58 -0.79 -5.49
C ASN A 127 -12.81 -0.52 -4.18
N MET A 128 -13.19 0.49 -3.40
CA MET A 128 -12.60 0.76 -2.08
C MET A 128 -13.15 -0.23 -1.03
N ILE A 129 -14.48 -0.26 -0.89
CA ILE A 129 -15.21 -1.11 0.04
C ILE A 129 -16.14 -2.04 -0.75
N ASP A 130 -16.92 -1.44 -1.65
CA ASP A 130 -17.87 -2.14 -2.52
C ASP A 130 -17.34 -2.28 -3.95
N GLU A 131 -17.81 -3.31 -4.65
CA GLU A 131 -17.46 -3.56 -6.05
C GLU A 131 -18.03 -2.48 -6.97
N SER A 132 -17.22 -2.00 -7.89
CA SER A 132 -17.64 -1.03 -8.91
C SER A 132 -18.34 -1.71 -10.07
N SER A 133 -19.46 -1.12 -10.49
CA SER A 133 -20.15 -1.48 -11.74
C SER A 133 -19.48 -0.90 -12.99
N ASN A 134 -18.53 0.03 -12.83
CA ASN A 134 -17.88 0.73 -13.94
C ASN A 134 -16.81 -0.10 -14.66
N CYS A 135 -16.37 -1.23 -14.08
CA CYS A 135 -15.34 -2.10 -14.64
C CYS A 135 -15.82 -3.56 -14.82
N PRO A 136 -16.73 -3.85 -15.78
CA PRO A 136 -17.24 -5.21 -15.99
C PRO A 136 -16.17 -6.21 -16.46
N TRP A 137 -15.05 -5.72 -16.98
CA TRP A 137 -13.90 -6.54 -17.39
C TRP A 137 -13.04 -7.02 -16.20
N TYR A 138 -13.16 -6.37 -15.04
CA TYR A 138 -12.35 -6.69 -13.87
C TYR A 138 -12.99 -7.86 -13.11
N LYS A 139 -12.26 -8.98 -13.05
CA LYS A 139 -12.71 -10.20 -12.38
C LYS A 139 -12.28 -10.30 -10.91
N GLY A 140 -11.49 -9.34 -10.44
CA GLY A 140 -10.84 -9.38 -9.14
C GLY A 140 -9.32 -9.45 -9.24
N TRP A 141 -8.67 -9.16 -8.11
CA TRP A 141 -7.26 -9.35 -7.89
C TRP A 141 -7.00 -10.79 -7.42
N GLU A 142 -5.79 -11.28 -7.69
CA GLU A 142 -5.32 -12.58 -7.20
C GLU A 142 -4.00 -12.38 -6.46
N LYS A 143 -3.82 -13.11 -5.36
CA LYS A 143 -2.60 -13.14 -4.56
C LYS A 143 -2.23 -14.61 -4.31
N GLU A 144 -1.03 -15.00 -4.73
CA GLU A 144 -0.45 -16.33 -4.48
C GLU A 144 0.57 -16.23 -3.34
N THR A 145 0.22 -16.72 -2.15
CA THR A 145 1.19 -16.95 -1.07
C THR A 145 1.31 -18.44 -0.77
N LYS A 146 0.99 -18.90 0.45
CA LYS A 146 0.84 -20.32 0.76
C LYS A 146 -0.48 -20.87 0.20
N THR A 147 -1.47 -20.00 0.10
CA THR A 147 -2.80 -20.26 -0.48
C THR A 147 -3.08 -19.21 -1.54
N LYS A 148 -3.82 -19.59 -2.59
CA LYS A 148 -4.31 -18.63 -3.58
C LYS A 148 -5.54 -17.93 -2.99
N THR A 149 -5.46 -16.62 -2.85
CA THR A 149 -6.56 -15.77 -2.36
C THR A 149 -6.97 -14.82 -3.48
N THR A 150 -8.28 -14.62 -3.62
CA THR A 150 -8.86 -13.71 -4.61
C THR A 150 -9.86 -12.79 -3.93
N GLY A 151 -10.00 -11.59 -4.46
CA GLY A 151 -11.02 -10.63 -4.03
C GLY A 151 -11.20 -9.58 -5.10
N LYS A 152 -12.07 -8.59 -4.87
CA LYS A 152 -12.34 -7.53 -5.82
C LYS A 152 -11.98 -6.16 -5.27
N THR A 153 -12.18 -5.92 -3.98
CA THR A 153 -12.02 -4.58 -3.40
C THR A 153 -10.69 -4.39 -2.68
N LEU A 154 -10.34 -3.14 -2.41
CA LEU A 154 -9.14 -2.78 -1.66
C LEU A 154 -9.25 -3.23 -0.20
N LEU A 155 -10.43 -3.11 0.40
CA LEU A 155 -10.69 -3.60 1.76
C LEU A 155 -10.43 -5.10 1.88
N GLU A 156 -10.90 -5.89 0.91
CA GLU A 156 -10.63 -7.33 0.87
C GLU A 156 -9.14 -7.63 0.68
N ALA A 157 -8.41 -6.81 -0.10
CA ALA A 157 -6.96 -6.98 -0.28
C ALA A 157 -6.21 -6.74 1.04
N ILE A 158 -6.65 -5.77 1.84
CA ILE A 158 -6.11 -5.49 3.18
C ILE A 158 -6.47 -6.62 4.16
N ASP A 159 -7.70 -7.14 4.12
CA ASP A 159 -8.11 -8.27 4.95
C ASP A 159 -7.41 -9.60 4.57
N ALA A 160 -6.87 -9.69 3.36
CA ALA A 160 -6.07 -10.81 2.86
C ALA A 160 -4.56 -10.68 3.14
N ILE A 161 -4.14 -9.69 3.94
CA ILE A 161 -2.76 -9.59 4.42
C ILE A 161 -2.46 -10.76 5.35
N ASP A 162 -1.28 -11.37 5.17
CA ASP A 162 -0.81 -12.44 6.04
C ASP A 162 -0.29 -11.83 7.34
N PRO A 163 -0.69 -12.33 8.51
CA PRO A 163 -0.24 -11.77 9.77
C PRO A 163 1.27 -12.00 9.92
N PRO A 164 2.07 -10.96 10.24
CA PRO A 164 3.50 -11.13 10.41
C PRO A 164 3.80 -11.89 11.70
N ALA A 165 4.90 -12.63 11.70
CA ALA A 165 5.40 -13.27 12.92
C ALA A 165 5.86 -12.19 13.92
N ARG A 166 5.09 -12.00 14.99
CA ARG A 166 5.44 -11.06 16.06
C ARG A 166 6.62 -11.64 16.87
N PRO A 167 7.65 -10.85 17.20
CA PRO A 167 8.84 -11.34 17.91
C PRO A 167 8.60 -11.46 19.43
N THR A 168 7.60 -12.22 19.86
CA THR A 168 7.27 -12.43 21.29
C THR A 168 8.34 -13.18 22.04
N ASP A 169 9.12 -14.01 21.35
CA ASP A 169 10.18 -14.83 21.95
C ASP A 169 11.52 -14.08 22.08
N LYS A 170 11.59 -12.83 21.60
CA LYS A 170 12.80 -12.00 21.69
C LYS A 170 12.76 -11.12 22.94
N PRO A 171 13.93 -10.72 23.49
CA PRO A 171 13.97 -9.78 24.60
C PRO A 171 13.24 -8.47 24.29
N LEU A 172 12.53 -7.92 25.29
CA LEU A 172 11.80 -6.66 25.15
C LEU A 172 12.72 -5.53 24.65
N ARG A 173 12.26 -4.81 23.63
CA ARG A 173 12.85 -3.57 23.14
C ARG A 173 11.71 -2.57 22.96
N LEU A 174 11.70 -1.52 23.76
CA LEU A 174 10.68 -0.48 23.74
C LEU A 174 11.38 0.88 23.63
N PRO A 175 11.64 1.38 22.41
CA PRO A 175 12.20 2.71 22.22
C PRO A 175 11.16 3.75 22.65
N LEU A 176 11.55 4.65 23.56
CA LEU A 176 10.68 5.71 24.05
C LEU A 176 10.50 6.78 22.95
N GLN A 177 9.24 7.10 22.64
CA GLN A 177 8.91 8.17 21.70
C GLN A 177 8.90 9.53 22.40
N ASP A 178 8.18 9.62 23.52
CA ASP A 178 8.02 10.83 24.31
C ASP A 178 8.20 10.53 25.81
N VAL A 179 8.69 11.52 26.56
CA VAL A 179 8.82 11.46 28.02
C VAL A 179 8.03 12.61 28.63
N TYR A 180 6.95 12.27 29.32
CA TYR A 180 6.08 13.24 29.97
C TYR A 180 6.28 13.21 31.48
N LYS A 181 6.14 14.39 32.10
CA LYS A 181 5.99 14.52 33.54
C LYS A 181 4.53 14.84 33.84
N ILE A 182 3.84 13.97 34.56
CA ILE A 182 2.43 14.14 34.89
C ILE A 182 2.30 14.32 36.40
N CYS A 183 1.80 15.48 36.81
CA CYS A 183 1.67 15.86 38.20
C CYS A 183 0.79 14.84 38.95
N GLY A 184 1.33 14.22 40.01
CA GLY A 184 0.65 13.19 40.80
C GLY A 184 0.92 11.73 40.37
N ILE A 185 1.64 11.49 39.27
CA ILE A 185 2.03 10.15 38.83
C ILE A 185 3.56 10.00 38.82
N GLY A 186 4.27 10.99 38.27
CA GLY A 186 5.72 10.97 38.06
C GLY A 186 6.17 12.07 37.13
#